data_AF-I4VMX6-F1
#
_entry.id   AF-I4VMX6-F1
#
_cell.length_a   1.000
_cell.length_b   1.000
_cell.length_c   1.000
_cell.angle_alpha   90.00
_cell.angle_beta   90.00
_cell.angle_gamma   90.00
#
_symmetry.space_group_name_H-M   'P 1'
#
loop_
_entity.id
_entity.type
_entity.pdbx_description
1 polymer ?
#
loop_
_entity_poly.entity_id
_entity_poly.type
_entity_poly.pdbx_seq_one_letter_code
_entity_poly.pdbx_strand_id
1 'polypeptide(L)'
;MVDDTDMVVEGRRRLLREWINSRYAGVQAAFIQETGINQGELSGLLKTKSFGERRARKLEEQAGMPRFYLDRARDDATTPDTEVGALQRQIESLTVVLASLVAITAKHRPLEAEEIARLIRENQSLDLAHHDLAADILDLIGPAKAGSAKPAVRARKRSAS
;
A
#
# COMPACT_ATOMS: atom_id res chain seq x y z
N MET A 1 -14.20 -18.80 15.29
CA MET A 1 -14.59 -18.46 13.92
C MET A 1 -15.51 -17.26 14.04
N VAL A 2 -15.05 -16.08 13.64
CA VAL A 2 -15.95 -14.93 13.45
C VAL A 2 -16.62 -15.20 12.10
N ASP A 3 -17.95 -15.32 12.07
CA ASP A 3 -18.67 -15.61 10.84
C ASP A 3 -18.43 -14.47 9.83
N ASP A 4 -18.09 -14.81 8.58
CA ASP A 4 -17.87 -13.84 7.49
C ASP A 4 -19.04 -12.85 7.33
N THR A 5 -20.24 -13.27 7.73
CA THR A 5 -21.45 -12.45 7.73
C THR A 5 -21.35 -11.28 8.71
N ASP A 6 -20.77 -11.48 9.90
CA ASP A 6 -20.65 -10.45 10.93
C ASP A 6 -19.61 -9.40 10.55
N MET A 7 -18.51 -9.81 9.90
CA MET A 7 -17.50 -8.88 9.37
C MET A 7 -18.09 -7.95 8.31
N VAL A 8 -18.89 -8.47 7.38
CA VAL A 8 -19.57 -7.67 6.36
C VAL A 8 -20.58 -6.71 6.98
N VAL A 9 -21.33 -7.17 7.99
CA VAL A 9 -22.30 -6.33 8.71
C VAL A 9 -21.61 -5.18 9.42
N GLU A 10 -20.51 -5.41 10.14
CA GLU A 10 -19.81 -4.34 10.83
C GLU A 10 -19.13 -3.38 9.85
N GLY A 11 -18.62 -3.89 8.73
CA GLY A 11 -18.11 -3.08 7.63
C GLY A 11 -19.15 -2.10 7.08
N ARG A 12 -20.37 -2.57 6.83
CA ARG A 12 -21.51 -1.72 6.44
C ARG A 12 -21.83 -0.67 7.51
N ARG A 13 -21.79 -1.02 8.80
CA ARG A 13 -22.01 -0.05 9.90
C ARG A 13 -20.95 1.04 9.93
N ARG A 14 -19.68 0.67 9.77
CA ARG A 14 -18.56 1.62 9.69
C ARG A 14 -18.77 2.62 8.55
N LEU A 15 -19.02 2.12 7.33
CA LEU A 15 -19.22 2.96 6.16
C LEU A 15 -20.45 3.87 6.28
N LEU A 16 -21.52 3.38 6.94
CA LEU A 16 -22.68 4.21 7.24
C LEU A 16 -22.35 5.35 8.22
N ARG A 17 -21.54 5.09 9.26
CA ARG A 17 -21.06 6.15 10.17
C ARG A 17 -20.21 7.18 9.43
N GLU A 18 -19.31 6.74 8.58
CA GLU A 18 -18.46 7.61 7.75
C GLU A 18 -19.27 8.49 6.79
N TRP A 19 -20.32 7.94 6.18
CA TRP A 19 -21.22 8.71 5.34
C TRP A 19 -21.95 9.81 6.12
N ILE A 20 -22.47 9.47 7.31
CA ILE A 20 -23.14 10.45 8.18
C ILE A 20 -22.15 11.53 8.65
N ASN A 21 -20.93 11.14 8.99
CA ASN A 21 -19.88 12.07 9.41
C ASN A 21 -19.47 13.04 8.30
N SER A 22 -19.22 12.52 7.09
CA SER A 22 -18.75 13.32 5.96
C SER A 22 -19.82 14.25 5.40
N ARG A 23 -21.07 13.80 5.27
CA ARG A 23 -22.13 14.57 4.60
C ARG A 23 -23.02 15.37 5.54
N TYR A 24 -23.10 14.98 6.81
CA TYR A 24 -23.99 15.60 7.81
C TYR A 24 -23.24 16.04 9.08
N ALA A 25 -21.91 16.15 9.02
CA ALA A 25 -21.06 16.52 10.16
C ALA A 25 -21.28 15.65 11.42
N GLY A 26 -21.71 14.40 11.23
CA GLY A 26 -22.00 13.45 12.32
C GLY A 26 -23.39 13.62 12.94
N VAL A 27 -24.20 14.57 12.45
CA VAL A 27 -25.54 14.83 12.97
C VAL A 27 -26.54 13.82 12.38
N GLN A 28 -26.80 12.74 13.12
CA GLN A 28 -27.76 11.70 12.72
C GLN A 28 -29.16 12.25 12.45
N ALA A 29 -29.58 13.28 13.18
CA ALA A 29 -30.88 13.92 12.97
C ALA A 29 -31.02 14.51 11.56
N ALA A 30 -29.95 15.11 11.01
CA ALA A 30 -29.96 15.65 9.66
C ALA A 30 -30.05 14.54 8.61
N PHE A 31 -29.34 13.42 8.82
CA PHE A 31 -29.47 12.23 7.98
C PHE A 31 -30.88 11.64 8.02
N ILE A 32 -31.52 11.60 9.20
CA ILE A 32 -32.90 11.13 9.37
C ILE A 32 -33.90 12.00 8.59
N GLN A 33 -33.74 13.32 8.66
CA GLN A 33 -34.62 14.25 7.94
C GLN A 33 -34.52 14.09 6.43
N GLU A 34 -33.31 13.93 5.90
CA GLU A 34 -33.08 13.82 4.44
C GLU A 34 -33.54 12.46 3.89
N THR A 35 -33.27 11.37 4.62
CA THR A 35 -33.53 10.00 4.13
C THR A 35 -34.91 9.46 4.50
N GLY A 36 -35.61 10.11 5.43
CA GLY A 36 -36.88 9.65 5.98
C GLY A 36 -36.79 8.37 6.81
N ILE A 37 -35.59 7.90 7.15
CA ILE A 37 -35.41 6.73 8.02
C ILE A 37 -35.81 7.05 9.46
N ASN A 38 -36.49 6.14 10.14
CA ASN A 38 -36.85 6.35 11.54
C ASN A 38 -35.59 6.33 12.44
N GLN A 39 -35.50 7.22 13.42
CA GLN A 39 -34.42 7.28 14.41
C GLN A 39 -34.14 5.92 15.08
N GLY A 40 -35.18 5.17 15.44
CA GLY A 40 -35.02 3.85 16.05
C GLY A 40 -34.45 2.81 15.07
N GLU A 41 -34.77 2.96 13.78
CA GLU A 41 -34.23 2.10 12.73
C GLU A 41 -32.76 2.40 12.47
N LEU A 42 -32.39 3.67 12.34
CA LEU A 42 -30.99 4.09 12.18
C LEU A 42 -30.13 3.66 13.39
N SER A 43 -30.61 3.92 14.60
CA SER A 43 -29.91 3.54 15.83
C SER A 43 -29.72 2.03 15.93
N GLY A 44 -30.74 1.25 15.52
CA GLY A 44 -30.66 -0.20 15.41
C GLY A 44 -29.64 -0.65 14.38
N LEU A 45 -29.65 -0.06 13.17
CA LEU A 45 -28.70 -0.36 12.11
C LEU A 45 -27.26 0.05 12.44
N LEU A 46 -27.04 0.95 13.39
CA LEU A 46 -25.70 1.31 13.87
C LEU A 46 -25.20 0.47 15.05
N LYS A 47 -26.07 -0.34 15.68
CA LYS A 47 -25.74 -1.13 16.88
C LYS A 47 -25.95 -2.63 16.70
N THR A 48 -27.20 -3.07 16.67
CA THR A 48 -27.56 -4.48 16.89
C THR A 48 -28.46 -5.08 15.81
N LYS A 49 -29.17 -4.26 15.04
CA LYS A 49 -30.13 -4.72 14.04
C LYS A 49 -29.41 -5.38 12.86
N SER A 50 -30.05 -6.37 12.24
CA SER A 50 -29.52 -7.02 11.04
C SER A 50 -29.32 -6.01 9.91
N PHE A 51 -28.10 -5.96 9.39
CA PHE A 51 -27.71 -5.06 8.30
C PHE A 51 -27.37 -5.86 7.03
N GLY A 52 -28.35 -6.62 6.56
CA GLY A 52 -28.23 -7.43 5.35
C GLY A 52 -28.25 -6.61 4.06
N GLU A 53 -27.91 -7.26 2.94
CA GLU A 53 -27.76 -6.63 1.62
C GLU A 53 -29.01 -5.85 1.18
N ARG A 54 -30.21 -6.41 1.33
CA ARG A 54 -31.46 -5.73 0.96
C ARG A 54 -31.65 -4.41 1.70
N ARG A 55 -31.24 -4.35 2.98
CA ARG A 55 -31.33 -3.13 3.78
C ARG A 55 -30.26 -2.12 3.39
N ALA A 56 -29.04 -2.58 3.08
CA ALA A 56 -27.98 -1.73 2.54
C ALA A 56 -28.41 -1.06 1.23
N ARG A 57 -28.93 -1.83 0.27
CA ARG A 57 -29.42 -1.30 -1.03
C ARG A 57 -30.50 -0.24 -0.87
N LYS A 58 -31.51 -0.54 -0.05
CA LYS A 58 -32.60 0.41 0.20
C LYS A 58 -32.08 1.71 0.83
N LEU A 59 -31.13 1.60 1.77
CA LEU A 59 -30.52 2.76 2.41
C LEU A 59 -29.66 3.57 1.43
N GLU A 60 -28.91 2.89 0.54
CA GLU A 60 -28.13 3.55 -0.52
C GLU A 60 -29.04 4.40 -1.41
N GLU A 61 -30.16 3.84 -1.86
CA GLU A 61 -31.15 4.53 -2.68
C GLU A 61 -31.77 5.72 -1.93
N GLN A 62 -32.18 5.53 -0.68
CA GLN A 62 -32.80 6.58 0.15
C GLN A 62 -31.84 7.72 0.50
N ALA A 63 -30.56 7.40 0.68
CA ALA A 63 -29.53 8.37 1.05
C ALA A 63 -28.79 8.99 -0.13
N GLY A 64 -29.15 8.63 -1.36
CA GLY A 64 -28.45 9.07 -2.58
C GLY A 64 -26.99 8.61 -2.61
N MET A 65 -26.67 7.49 -1.99
CA MET A 65 -25.33 6.90 -2.04
C MET A 65 -25.09 6.25 -3.41
N PRO A 66 -23.83 6.20 -3.88
CA PRO A 66 -23.46 5.35 -4.99
C PRO A 66 -23.86 3.89 -4.74
N ARG A 67 -24.26 3.18 -5.80
CA ARG A 67 -24.60 1.75 -5.70
C ARG A 67 -23.40 0.95 -5.17
N PHE A 68 -23.65 0.02 -4.25
CA PHE A 68 -22.61 -0.79 -3.58
C PHE A 68 -21.67 -0.01 -2.66
N TYR A 69 -21.99 1.24 -2.31
CA TYR A 69 -21.18 2.02 -1.37
C TYR A 69 -21.01 1.33 -0.02
N LEU A 70 -22.08 0.79 0.58
CA LEU A 70 -22.03 0.17 1.90
C LEU A 70 -21.40 -1.23 1.86
N ASP A 71 -21.36 -1.85 0.69
CA ASP A 71 -20.72 -3.14 0.48
C ASP A 71 -19.24 -3.03 0.15
N ARG A 72 -18.70 -1.81 0.00
CA ARG A 72 -17.26 -1.61 -0.18
C ARG A 72 -16.47 -2.29 0.91
N ALA A 73 -16.96 -2.40 2.15
CA ALA A 73 -16.25 -3.11 3.21
C ALA A 73 -16.09 -4.63 2.96
N ARG A 74 -16.83 -5.20 2.00
CA ARG A 74 -16.65 -6.58 1.54
C ARG A 74 -15.47 -6.70 0.56
N ASP A 75 -15.19 -5.64 -0.20
CA ASP A 75 -14.04 -5.53 -1.11
C ASP A 75 -12.81 -4.95 -0.39
N ASP A 76 -13.03 -3.97 0.48
CA ASP A 76 -12.13 -3.32 1.42
C ASP A 76 -12.04 -4.10 2.76
N ALA A 77 -12.26 -5.42 2.72
CA ALA A 77 -11.77 -6.31 3.77
C ALA A 77 -10.22 -6.38 3.71
N THR A 78 -9.60 -5.21 3.58
CA THR A 78 -8.18 -4.96 3.68
C THR A 78 -7.89 -5.05 5.17
N THR A 79 -7.53 -6.25 5.61
CA THR A 79 -6.88 -6.42 6.90
C THR A 79 -5.69 -5.46 6.98
N PRO A 80 -5.25 -5.02 8.17
CA PRO A 80 -4.01 -4.25 8.30
C PRO A 80 -2.83 -4.93 7.57
N ASP A 81 -2.80 -6.26 7.50
CA ASP A 81 -1.83 -7.02 6.68
C ASP A 81 -1.91 -6.72 5.17
N THR A 82 -3.11 -6.45 4.65
CA THR A 82 -3.31 -6.13 3.23
C THR A 82 -2.92 -4.68 2.92
N GLU A 83 -3.11 -3.74 3.86
CA GLU A 83 -2.62 -2.36 3.74
C GLU A 83 -1.09 -2.32 3.83
N VAL A 84 -0.51 -3.02 4.81
CA VAL A 84 0.94 -3.18 4.94
C VAL A 84 1.53 -3.83 3.69
N GLY A 85 0.91 -4.87 3.14
CA GLY A 85 1.35 -5.50 1.90
C GLY A 85 1.16 -4.63 0.65
N ALA A 86 0.20 -3.71 0.63
CA ALA A 86 0.04 -2.73 -0.45
C ALA A 86 1.11 -1.64 -0.35
N LEU A 87 1.37 -1.12 0.85
CA LEU A 87 2.42 -0.15 1.11
C LEU A 87 3.81 -0.73 0.84
N GLN A 88 4.07 -1.98 1.21
CA GLN A 88 5.31 -2.67 0.87
C GLN A 88 5.51 -2.74 -0.65
N ARG A 89 4.53 -3.21 -1.41
CA ARG A 89 4.61 -3.23 -2.89
C ARG A 89 4.84 -1.84 -3.49
N GLN A 90 4.23 -0.81 -2.91
CA GLN A 90 4.45 0.57 -3.34
C GLN A 90 5.88 1.04 -3.04
N ILE A 91 6.44 0.70 -1.88
CA ILE A 91 7.84 0.99 -1.52
C ILE A 91 8.80 0.26 -2.47
N GLU A 92 8.56 -1.01 -2.78
CA GLU A 92 9.38 -1.78 -3.73
C GLU A 92 9.39 -1.13 -5.13
N SER A 93 8.22 -0.71 -5.62
CA SER A 93 8.10 -0.03 -6.90
C SER A 93 8.87 1.30 -6.93
N LEU A 94 8.73 2.13 -5.89
CA LEU A 94 9.45 3.40 -5.77
C LEU A 94 10.97 3.19 -5.73
N THR A 95 11.41 2.12 -5.06
CA THR A 95 12.82 1.72 -4.98
C THR A 95 13.39 1.45 -6.37
N VAL A 96 12.71 0.64 -7.19
CA VAL A 96 13.13 0.37 -8.58
C VAL A 96 13.18 1.63 -9.46
N VAL A 97 12.19 2.52 -9.32
CA VAL A 97 12.14 3.78 -10.06
C VAL A 97 13.31 4.69 -9.69
N LEU A 98 13.60 4.82 -8.39
CA LEU A 98 14.74 5.59 -7.89
C LEU A 98 16.06 5.02 -8.44
N ALA A 99 16.25 3.70 -8.38
CA ALA A 99 17.43 3.03 -8.93
C ALA A 99 17.64 3.37 -10.40
N SER A 100 16.56 3.30 -11.18
CA SER A 100 16.58 3.59 -12.62
C SER A 100 16.95 5.05 -12.88
N LEU A 101 16.40 5.99 -12.11
CA LEU A 101 16.72 7.41 -12.22
C LEU A 101 18.20 7.68 -11.88
N VAL A 102 18.73 7.08 -10.82
CA VAL A 102 20.15 7.26 -10.46
C VAL A 102 21.07 6.62 -11.49
N ALA A 103 20.73 5.45 -12.04
CA ALA A 103 21.51 4.83 -13.12
C ALA A 103 21.53 5.69 -14.40
N ILE A 104 20.39 6.27 -14.78
CA ILE A 104 20.32 7.22 -15.90
C ILE A 104 21.17 8.47 -15.58
N THR A 105 21.10 8.97 -14.36
CA THR A 105 21.89 10.13 -13.93
C THR A 105 23.38 9.80 -13.97
N ALA A 106 23.81 8.61 -13.53
CA ALA A 106 25.20 8.18 -13.58
C ALA A 106 25.74 8.13 -15.02
N LYS A 107 24.89 7.77 -15.99
CA LYS A 107 25.23 7.74 -17.41
C LYS A 107 25.48 9.13 -18.00
N HIS A 108 24.75 10.15 -17.56
CA HIS A 108 24.80 11.49 -18.15
C HIS A 108 25.57 12.51 -17.30
N ARG A 109 25.61 12.30 -15.98
CA ARG A 109 26.13 13.21 -14.96
C ARG A 109 26.69 12.42 -13.77
N PRO A 110 27.89 11.82 -13.91
CA PRO A 110 28.43 10.87 -12.94
C PRO A 110 28.68 11.48 -11.55
N LEU A 111 29.17 12.71 -11.48
CA LEU A 111 29.43 13.40 -10.21
C LEU A 111 28.14 13.68 -9.42
N GLU A 112 27.05 14.02 -10.11
CA GLU A 112 25.73 14.22 -9.48
C GLU A 112 25.18 12.89 -8.96
N ALA A 113 25.38 11.78 -9.69
CA ALA A 113 24.95 10.46 -9.25
C ALA A 113 25.72 9.95 -8.03
N GLU A 114 27.02 10.22 -7.94
CA GLU A 114 27.84 9.90 -6.77
C GLU A 114 27.37 10.66 -5.52
N GLU A 115 27.05 11.95 -5.67
CA GLU A 115 26.52 12.76 -4.57
C GLU A 115 25.14 12.27 -4.13
N ILE A 116 24.26 11.90 -5.07
CA ILE A 116 22.96 11.29 -4.76
C ILE A 116 23.15 9.96 -4.00
N ALA A 117 24.06 9.09 -4.46
CA ALA A 117 24.34 7.83 -3.79
C ALA A 117 24.93 8.03 -2.38
N ARG A 118 25.75 9.07 -2.20
CA ARG A 118 26.25 9.47 -0.89
C ARG A 118 25.13 9.93 0.04
N LEU A 119 24.24 10.82 -0.42
CA LEU A 119 23.10 11.29 0.35
C LEU A 119 22.15 10.16 0.75
N ILE A 120 21.93 9.18 -0.14
CA ILE A 120 21.13 7.99 0.17
C ILE A 120 21.79 7.16 1.30
N ARG A 121 23.11 6.97 1.27
CA ARG A 121 23.85 6.22 2.31
C ARG A 121 23.86 6.93 3.67
N GLU A 122 23.93 8.26 3.68
CA GLU A 122 23.99 9.05 4.92
C GLU A 122 22.62 9.24 5.58
N ASN A 123 21.52 8.89 4.89
CA ASN A 123 20.17 9.08 5.41
C ASN A 123 19.74 7.96 6.37
N GLN A 124 19.80 8.25 7.68
CA GLN A 124 19.42 7.34 8.76
C GLN A 124 17.93 6.95 8.77
N SER A 125 17.02 7.76 8.17
CA SER A 125 15.60 7.40 8.08
C SER A 125 15.29 6.37 7.00
N LEU A 126 16.28 6.03 6.16
CA LEU A 126 16.21 4.96 5.16
C LEU A 126 16.86 3.67 5.67
N ASP A 127 17.01 3.51 6.99
CA ASP A 127 17.78 2.44 7.67
C ASP A 127 17.76 1.11 6.90
N LEU A 128 18.88 0.87 6.22
CA LEU A 128 19.08 -0.11 5.16
C LEU A 128 19.11 -1.55 5.68
N ALA A 129 19.05 -1.75 6.99
CA ALA A 129 19.10 -3.06 7.63
C ALA A 129 17.84 -3.92 7.40
N HIS A 130 16.72 -3.31 6.99
CA HIS A 130 15.44 -4.01 6.77
C HIS A 130 14.95 -3.99 5.32
N HIS A 131 15.64 -3.28 4.42
CA HIS A 131 15.26 -3.18 3.01
C HIS A 131 16.39 -3.73 2.13
N ASP A 132 16.40 -5.05 1.90
CA ASP A 132 17.35 -5.75 0.99
C ASP A 132 17.46 -5.06 -0.38
N LEU A 133 16.36 -4.47 -0.87
CA LEU A 133 16.29 -3.77 -2.16
C LEU A 133 17.10 -2.47 -2.22
N ALA A 134 17.34 -1.80 -1.09
CA ALA A 134 18.12 -0.56 -1.08
C ALA A 134 19.64 -0.84 -1.12
N ALA A 135 20.07 -2.01 -0.62
CA ALA A 135 21.44 -2.48 -0.81
C ALA A 135 21.72 -2.75 -2.31
N ASP A 136 20.76 -3.36 -3.02
CA ASP A 136 20.88 -3.62 -4.47
C ASP A 136 21.07 -2.33 -5.29
N ILE A 137 20.37 -1.24 -4.92
CA ILE A 137 20.53 0.08 -5.54
C ILE A 137 21.96 0.60 -5.37
N LEU A 138 22.50 0.50 -4.15
CA LEU A 138 23.85 0.96 -3.85
C LEU A 138 24.91 0.14 -4.57
N ASP A 139 24.68 -1.16 -4.76
CA ASP A 139 25.56 -2.02 -5.56
C ASP A 139 25.50 -1.72 -7.06
N LEU A 140 24.34 -1.29 -7.58
CA LEU A 140 24.15 -0.81 -8.96
C LEU A 140 24.88 0.51 -9.26
N ILE A 141 25.06 1.37 -8.25
CA ILE A 141 25.68 2.70 -8.38
C ILE A 141 27.14 2.71 -7.88
N GLY A 142 27.55 1.70 -7.11
CA GLY A 142 28.90 1.57 -6.58
C GLY A 142 29.95 1.52 -7.71
N PRO A 143 31.19 1.99 -7.45
CA PRO A 143 32.26 1.89 -8.44
C PRO A 143 32.43 0.42 -8.83
N ALA A 144 32.32 0.13 -10.13
CA ALA A 144 32.38 -1.22 -10.68
C ALA A 144 33.51 -2.01 -10.00
N LYS A 145 33.17 -3.08 -9.27
CA LYS A 145 34.16 -3.94 -8.59
C LYS A 145 35.24 -4.31 -9.61
N ALA A 146 36.44 -3.76 -9.41
CA ALA A 146 37.60 -4.06 -10.23
C ALA A 146 37.81 -5.58 -10.25
N GLY A 147 37.80 -6.16 -11.45
CA GLY A 147 37.73 -7.59 -11.66
C GLY A 147 38.84 -8.36 -10.96
N SER A 148 38.47 -9.45 -10.29
CA SER A 148 39.39 -10.53 -9.95
C SER A 148 39.70 -11.37 -11.19
N ALA A 149 40.44 -10.79 -12.14
CA ALA A 149 41.08 -11.57 -13.20
C ALA A 149 42.39 -12.17 -12.64
N LYS A 150 42.36 -13.44 -12.24
CA LYS A 150 43.59 -14.21 -11.96
C LYS A 150 44.40 -14.36 -13.26
N PRO A 151 45.70 -14.01 -13.30
CA PRO A 151 46.53 -14.32 -14.45
C PRO A 151 46.83 -15.82 -14.48
N ALA A 152 46.36 -16.51 -15.52
CA ALA A 152 46.67 -17.91 -15.78
C ALA A 152 48.14 -18.04 -16.20
N VAL A 153 49.01 -18.45 -15.26
CA VAL A 153 50.38 -18.88 -15.56
C VAL A 153 50.32 -20.21 -16.30
N ARG A 154 50.40 -20.16 -17.63
CA ARG A 154 50.44 -21.33 -18.51
C ARG A 154 51.86 -21.91 -18.53
N ALA A 155 52.14 -22.85 -17.64
CA ALA A 155 53.34 -23.67 -17.70
C ALA A 155 53.30 -24.60 -18.93
N ARG A 156 54.15 -24.32 -19.94
CA ARG A 156 54.40 -25.25 -21.06
C ARG A 156 55.28 -26.41 -20.56
N LYS A 157 54.72 -27.61 -20.42
CA LYS A 157 55.52 -28.84 -20.48
C LYS A 157 55.83 -29.11 -21.96
N ARG A 158 57.12 -29.05 -22.31
CA ARG A 158 57.64 -29.52 -23.60
C ARG A 158 57.65 -31.05 -23.58
N SER A 159 56.98 -31.66 -24.54
CA SER A 159 57.17 -33.06 -24.91
C SER A 159 58.57 -33.20 -25.52
N ALA A 160 59.37 -34.13 -25.00
CA ALA A 160 60.58 -34.62 -25.67
C ALA A 160 60.23 -35.99 -26.27
N SER A 161 60.74 -36.18 -27.49
CA SER A 161 60.65 -37.37 -28.34
C SER A 161 61.11 -38.66 -27.67
#